data_AF-A0A9X4PC65-F1
#
_entry.id   AF-A0A9X4PC65-F1
#
_cell.length_a   1.000
_cell.length_b   1.000
_cell.length_c   1.000
_cell.angle_alpha   90.00
_cell.angle_beta   90.00
_cell.angle_gamma   90.00
#
_symmetry.space_group_name_H-M   'P 1'
#
loop_
_entity.id
_entity.type
_entity.pdbx_description
1 polymer ?
#
loop_
_entity_poly.entity_id
_entity_poly.type
_entity_poly.pdbx_seq_one_letter_code
_entity_poly.pdbx_strand_id
1 'polypeptide(L)'
;MKVNKENQEWVKKYAKSHNLTEEEAVNKLISEVRDTQETARQTMQNEIIERLPNLNFEQMHEVRQLVEHLYPTFFQVLSKAMNK
;
A
#
# COMPACT_ATOMS: atom_id res chain seq x y z
N MET A 1 18.67 1.30 13.80
CA MET A 1 17.90 2.54 13.49
C MET A 1 17.67 3.29 14.78
N LYS A 2 18.13 4.55 14.91
CA LYS A 2 17.81 5.38 16.08
C LYS A 2 16.41 5.95 15.88
N VAL A 3 15.43 5.43 16.60
CA VAL A 3 14.08 5.99 16.64
C VAL A 3 14.16 7.39 17.25
N ASN A 4 13.58 8.38 16.58
CA ASN A 4 13.61 9.78 17.03
C ASN A 4 12.97 9.91 18.42
N LYS A 5 13.50 10.78 19.31
CA LYS A 5 13.05 10.90 20.71
C LYS A 5 11.54 11.15 20.84
N GLU A 6 10.99 11.94 19.92
CA GLU A 6 9.55 12.23 19.84
C GLU A 6 8.70 10.98 19.62
N ASN A 7 9.15 10.06 18.76
CA ASN A 7 8.42 8.83 18.47
C ASN A 7 8.39 7.90 19.69
N GLN A 8 9.46 7.89 20.50
CA GLN A 8 9.49 7.12 21.74
C GLN A 8 8.55 7.69 22.80
N GLU A 9 8.46 9.01 22.93
CA GLU A 9 7.49 9.65 23.83
C GLU A 9 6.04 9.43 23.39
N TRP A 10 5.80 9.39 22.08
CA TRP A 10 4.48 9.13 21.53
C TRP A 10 4.01 7.69 21.79
N VAL A 11 4.89 6.70 21.56
CA VAL A 11 4.64 5.29 21.89
C VAL A 11 4.35 5.12 23.38
N LYS A 12 5.10 5.79 24.26
CA LYS A 12 4.86 5.74 25.72
C LYS A 12 3.52 6.33 26.13
N LYS A 13 3.11 7.44 25.52
CA LYS A 13 1.79 8.04 25.77
C LYS A 13 0.66 7.13 25.28
N TYR A 14 0.80 6.54 24.10
CA TYR A 14 -0.16 5.59 23.54
C TYR A 14 -0.27 4.31 24.38
N ALA A 15 0.87 3.74 24.80
CA ALA A 15 0.91 2.59 25.71
C ALA A 15 0.16 2.88 27.01
N LYS A 16 0.38 4.05 27.60
CA LYS A 16 -0.31 4.49 28.82
C LYS A 16 -1.81 4.72 28.63
N SER A 17 -2.24 5.30 27.50
CA SER A 17 -3.67 5.55 27.24
C SER A 17 -4.46 4.28 26.93
N HIS A 18 -3.80 3.28 26.34
CA HIS A 18 -4.42 2.01 25.98
C HIS A 18 -4.15 0.87 26.99
N ASN A 19 -3.45 1.17 28.09
CA ASN A 19 -3.06 0.21 29.12
C ASN A 19 -2.30 -1.01 28.55
N LEU A 20 -1.39 -0.73 27.61
CA LEU A 20 -0.54 -1.68 26.91
C LEU A 20 0.92 -1.54 27.37
N THR A 21 1.72 -2.58 27.15
CA THR A 21 3.18 -2.45 27.20
C THR A 21 3.70 -1.64 26.00
N GLU A 22 4.90 -1.05 26.12
CA GLU A 22 5.52 -0.31 25.00
C GLU A 22 5.69 -1.19 23.75
N GLU A 23 5.99 -2.48 23.92
CA GLU A 23 6.13 -3.45 22.83
C GLU A 23 4.77 -3.75 22.15
N GLU A 24 3.71 -3.98 22.93
CA GLU A 24 2.35 -4.16 22.40
C GLU A 24 1.84 -2.91 21.69
N ALA A 25 2.13 -1.73 22.24
CA ALA A 25 1.80 -0.45 21.62
C ALA A 25 2.47 -0.30 20.25
N VAL A 26 3.76 -0.63 20.13
CA VAL A 26 4.48 -0.59 18.85
C VAL A 26 3.87 -1.59 17.86
N ASN A 27 3.63 -2.84 18.28
CA ASN A 27 3.05 -3.86 17.40
C ASN A 27 1.65 -3.47 16.92
N LYS A 28 0.84 -2.88 17.80
CA LYS A 28 -0.49 -2.40 17.45
C LYS A 28 -0.44 -1.24 16.46
N LEU A 29 0.43 -0.26 16.68
CA LEU A 29 0.62 0.85 15.75
C LEU A 29 1.13 0.39 14.38
N ILE A 30 2.06 -0.57 14.35
CA ILE A 30 2.52 -1.18 13.09
C ILE A 30 1.36 -1.88 12.38
N SER A 31 0.53 -2.63 13.10
CA SER A 31 -0.66 -3.28 12.53
C SER A 31 -1.65 -2.26 11.98
N GLU A 32 -1.98 -1.21 12.73
CA GLU A 32 -2.90 -0.15 12.30
C GLU A 32 -2.41 0.56 11.02
N VAL A 33 -1.10 0.84 10.93
CA VAL A 33 -0.50 1.40 9.72
C VAL A 33 -0.62 0.42 8.55
N ARG A 34 -0.33 -0.86 8.78
CA ARG A 34 -0.43 -1.91 7.75
C ARG A 34 -1.86 -2.04 7.23
N ASP A 35 -2.84 -2.08 8.13
CA ASP A 35 -4.26 -2.23 7.79
C ASP A 35 -4.78 -1.00 7.04
N THR A 36 -4.35 0.20 7.45
CA THR A 36 -4.68 1.45 6.75
C THR A 36 -4.10 1.45 5.33
N GLN A 37 -2.83 1.07 5.17
CA GLN A 37 -2.19 0.96 3.86
C GLN A 37 -2.84 -0.12 2.99
N GLU A 38 -3.21 -1.25 3.57
CA GLU A 38 -3.91 -2.33 2.88
C GLU A 38 -5.28 -1.89 2.38
N THR A 39 -6.04 -1.19 3.22
CA THR A 39 -7.35 -0.63 2.87
C THR A 39 -7.24 0.44 1.79
N ALA A 40 -6.27 1.35 1.89
CA ALA A 40 -6.02 2.37 0.87
C ALA A 40 -5.64 1.75 -0.48
N ARG A 41 -4.81 0.70 -0.47
CA ARG A 41 -4.44 -0.06 -1.67
C ARG A 41 -5.64 -0.76 -2.28
N GLN A 42 -6.49 -1.42 -1.48
CA GLN A 42 -7.72 -2.06 -1.97
C GLN A 42 -8.69 -1.04 -2.57
N THR A 43 -8.86 0.11 -1.92
CA THR A 43 -9.72 1.20 -2.42
C THR A 43 -9.23 1.70 -3.77
N MET A 44 -7.92 1.98 -3.89
CA MET A 44 -7.31 2.39 -5.14
C MET A 44 -7.46 1.34 -6.24
N GLN A 45 -7.31 0.05 -5.90
CA GLN A 45 -7.53 -1.05 -6.85
C GLN A 45 -8.98 -1.09 -7.34
N ASN A 46 -9.95 -0.96 -6.44
CA ASN A 46 -11.37 -0.95 -6.80
C ASN A 46 -11.71 0.24 -7.70
N GLU A 47 -11.22 1.44 -7.38
CA GLU A 47 -11.42 2.63 -8.23
C GLU A 47 -10.82 2.45 -9.63
N ILE A 48 -9.64 1.82 -9.73
CA ILE A 48 -9.02 1.50 -11.03
C ILE A 48 -9.86 0.49 -11.80
N ILE A 49 -10.33 -0.59 -11.15
CA ILE A 49 -11.17 -1.62 -11.76
C ILE A 49 -12.51 -1.03 -12.25
N GLU A 50 -13.13 -0.14 -11.49
CA GLU A 50 -14.38 0.52 -11.88
C GLU A 50 -14.21 1.51 -13.04
N ARG A 51 -13.06 2.18 -13.11
CA ARG A 51 -12.79 3.17 -14.16
C ARG A 51 -12.27 2.54 -15.45
N LEU A 52 -11.58 1.40 -15.37
CA LEU A 52 -10.99 0.68 -16.51
C LEU A 52 -11.98 0.46 -17.69
N PRO A 53 -13.23 0.00 -17.46
CA PRO A 53 -14.22 -0.18 -18.54
C PRO A 53 -14.66 1.12 -19.23
N ASN A 54 -14.47 2.27 -18.58
CA ASN A 54 -14.88 3.58 -19.07
C ASN A 54 -13.73 4.34 -19.76
N LEU A 55 -12.52 3.77 -19.78
CA LEU A 55 -11.38 4.38 -20.46
C LEU A 55 -11.50 4.19 -21.97
N ASN A 56 -11.22 5.27 -22.71
CA ASN A 56 -11.06 5.18 -24.16
C ASN A 56 -9.69 4.57 -24.53
N PHE A 57 -9.48 4.32 -25.83
CA PHE A 57 -8.27 3.67 -26.31
C PHE A 57 -6.97 4.43 -25.97
N GLU A 58 -6.98 5.76 -26.08
CA GLU A 58 -5.81 6.59 -25.75
C GLU A 58 -5.50 6.54 -24.25
N GLN A 59 -6.52 6.62 -23.39
CA GLN A 59 -6.36 6.53 -21.94
C GLN A 59 -5.85 5.15 -21.50
N MET A 60 -6.35 4.07 -22.11
CA MET A 60 -5.83 2.72 -21.88
C MET A 60 -4.36 2.59 -22.29
N HIS A 61 -3.98 3.22 -23.40
CA HIS A 61 -2.60 3.25 -23.86
C HIS A 61 -1.69 4.03 -22.88
N GLU A 62 -2.13 5.17 -22.36
CA GLU A 62 -1.40 5.94 -21.35
C GLU A 62 -1.19 5.16 -20.04
N VAL A 63 -2.24 4.50 -19.53
CA VAL A 63 -2.12 3.64 -18.34
C VAL A 63 -1.12 2.52 -18.59
N ARG A 64 -1.17 1.89 -19.76
CA ARG A 64 -0.21 0.83 -20.12
C ARG A 64 1.22 1.35 -20.15
N GLN A 65 1.47 2.49 -20.78
CA GLN A 65 2.80 3.11 -20.83
C GLN A 65 3.32 3.45 -19.43
N LEU A 66 2.44 3.98 -18.56
CA LEU A 66 2.79 4.26 -17.17
C LEU A 66 3.17 3.00 -16.40
N VAL A 67 2.41 1.91 -16.56
CA VAL A 67 2.72 0.61 -15.94
C VAL A 67 4.04 0.05 -16.46
N GLU A 68 4.29 0.11 -17.77
CA GLU A 68 5.57 -0.31 -18.37
C GLU A 68 6.76 0.52 -17.89
N HIS A 69 6.56 1.82 -17.65
CA HIS A 69 7.59 2.71 -17.11
C HIS A 69 7.93 2.41 -15.65
N LEU A 70 6.91 2.26 -14.79
CA LEU A 70 7.10 1.98 -13.37
C LEU A 70 7.59 0.55 -13.10
N TYR A 71 7.16 -0.40 -13.92
CA TYR A 71 7.48 -1.81 -13.79
C TYR A 71 7.94 -2.37 -15.15
N PRO A 72 9.21 -2.11 -15.53
CA PRO A 72 9.78 -2.63 -16.76
C PRO A 72 9.66 -4.16 -16.76
N THR A 73 9.13 -4.74 -17.83
CA THR A 73 8.85 -6.19 -18.01
C THR A 73 7.55 -6.76 -17.40
N PHE A 74 6.72 -5.96 -16.71
CA PHE A 74 5.46 -6.44 -16.11
C PHE A 74 4.58 -7.25 -17.08
N PHE A 75 4.30 -6.72 -18.26
CA PHE A 75 3.47 -7.41 -19.27
C PHE A 75 4.17 -8.61 -19.91
N GLN A 76 5.51 -8.63 -19.98
CA GLN A 76 6.25 -9.79 -20.48
C GLN A 76 6.17 -10.97 -19.51
N VAL A 77 6.27 -10.69 -18.20
CA VAL A 77 6.13 -11.70 -17.15
C VAL A 77 4.69 -12.24 -17.13
N LEU A 78 3.68 -11.37 -17.19
CA LEU A 78 2.28 -11.78 -17.27
C LEU A 78 2.00 -12.66 -18.50
N SER A 79 2.48 -12.27 -19.68
CA SER A 79 2.32 -13.04 -20.91
C SER A 79 2.94 -14.44 -20.79
N LYS A 80 4.10 -14.58 -20.14
CA LYS A 80 4.71 -15.88 -19.86
C LYS A 80 3.91 -16.72 -18.86
N ALA A 81 3.27 -16.09 -17.89
CA ALA A 81 2.48 -16.77 -16.86
C ALA A 81 1.14 -17.31 -17.40
N MET A 82 0.51 -16.62 -18.36
CA MET A 82 -0.74 -17.07 -18.98
C MET A 82 -0.55 -18.20 -20.02
N ASN A 83 0.65 -18.32 -20.59
CA ASN A 83 0.98 -19.34 -21.59
C ASN A 83 1.51 -20.65 -20.98
N LYS A 84 1.27 -20.88 -19.69
CA LYS A 84 1.76 -22.02 -18.90
C LYS A 84 0.58 -22.74 -18.25
#